data_AF-A0A7J8HUL7-F1
#
_entry.id   AF-A0A7J8HUL7-F1
#
_cell.length_a   1.000
_cell.length_b   1.000
_cell.length_c   1.000
_cell.angle_alpha   90.00
_cell.angle_beta   90.00
_cell.angle_gamma   90.00
#
_symmetry.space_group_name_H-M   'P 1'
#
loop_
_entity.id
_entity.type
_entity.pdbx_description
1 polymer ?
#
loop_
_entity_poly.entity_id
_entity_poly.type
_entity_poly.pdbx_seq_one_letter_code
_entity_poly.pdbx_strand_id
1 'polypeptide(L)'
;MSDLGSEELEEEGENDLGEYEGDRNEAGERHGYGKARLPNGDTYEGSYEHGKRHGQGIYKFKNGARYIGEYVKNKKHGQGTFIYPDGSRYEGEWANDQRHGHGMYFYVNNDTYTGEWLAHQRHGQGTYVYAETGSKYVGTWANGQQEGAAELIHLNHRYQGKFLNKNPVGAGKYVFDIGCEQHGEYRLTDVERGEEEEEEETLVTVIPKWKATKITELALWTPSLPEGQPSADAPGQEEAPAAEGGTESREEAQPLTDQSEGEPDFPRPVEDDGESLREEAADSDHEEFRFGSMDQGNVSFEEEESRQTGPPD
;
A
#
# COMPACT_ATOMS: atom_id res chain seq x y z
N MET A 1 17.70 -10.40 4.41
CA MET A 1 16.65 -11.34 4.86
C MET A 1 16.62 -12.42 3.80
N SER A 2 17.19 -13.58 4.14
CA SER A 2 17.22 -14.77 3.28
C SER A 2 15.84 -15.41 3.25
N ASP A 3 15.35 -15.76 2.06
CA ASP A 3 14.01 -16.35 1.86
C ASP A 3 14.06 -17.86 2.17
N LEU A 4 14.33 -18.20 3.43
CA LEU A 4 14.44 -19.59 3.94
C LEU A 4 13.08 -20.33 3.99
N GLY A 5 12.10 -19.90 3.18
CA GLY A 5 10.76 -20.47 3.12
C GLY A 5 10.22 -20.71 1.71
N SER A 6 11.00 -20.42 0.65
CA SER A 6 10.54 -20.54 -0.74
C SER A 6 11.16 -21.67 -1.57
N GLU A 7 12.19 -22.36 -1.08
CA GLU A 7 13.00 -23.27 -1.92
C GLU A 7 12.63 -24.77 -1.83
N GLU A 8 11.73 -25.18 -0.93
CA GLU A 8 11.16 -26.54 -0.89
C GLU A 8 9.68 -26.55 -1.31
N LEU A 9 9.45 -26.35 -2.61
CA LEU A 9 8.29 -26.92 -3.30
C LEU A 9 8.83 -28.05 -4.18
N GLU A 10 9.01 -29.22 -3.56
CA GLU A 10 9.45 -30.43 -4.25
C GLU A 10 8.54 -30.75 -5.44
N GLU A 11 9.16 -31.20 -6.53
CA GLU A 11 8.48 -31.66 -7.74
C GLU A 11 7.61 -32.88 -7.39
N GLU A 12 6.28 -32.67 -7.29
CA GLU A 12 5.31 -33.65 -6.81
C GLU A 12 5.46 -35.01 -7.53
N GLY A 13 6.03 -36.00 -6.85
CA GLY A 13 6.24 -37.34 -7.40
C GLY A 13 4.91 -37.98 -7.81
N GLU A 14 4.78 -38.37 -9.10
CA GLU A 14 3.52 -38.58 -9.83
C GLU A 14 2.51 -39.61 -9.27
N ASN A 15 2.78 -40.29 -8.15
CA ASN A 15 2.05 -41.49 -7.71
C ASN A 15 1.45 -41.46 -6.30
N ASP A 16 1.69 -40.41 -5.49
CA ASP A 16 0.97 -40.23 -4.23
C ASP A 16 0.49 -38.78 -4.07
N LEU A 17 -0.77 -38.55 -4.41
CA LEU A 17 -1.42 -37.25 -4.24
C LEU A 17 -2.02 -37.07 -2.84
N GLY A 18 -1.91 -38.08 -1.97
CA GLY A 18 -2.52 -38.11 -0.64
C GLY A 18 -4.06 -38.25 -0.63
N GLU A 19 -4.65 -38.19 0.57
CA GLU A 19 -6.09 -38.31 0.78
C GLU A 19 -6.84 -37.12 0.17
N TYR A 20 -7.99 -37.36 -0.46
CA TYR A 20 -8.83 -36.30 -1.04
C TYR A 20 -10.32 -36.57 -0.86
N GLU A 21 -11.02 -35.56 -0.34
CA GLU A 21 -12.46 -35.49 -0.13
C GLU A 21 -13.00 -34.27 -0.88
N GLY A 22 -13.81 -34.48 -1.92
CA GLY A 22 -14.31 -33.42 -2.79
C GLY A 22 -14.80 -33.95 -4.13
N ASP A 23 -15.27 -33.04 -4.99
CA ASP A 23 -15.83 -33.38 -6.29
C ASP A 23 -14.76 -33.89 -7.28
N ARG A 24 -15.21 -34.61 -8.31
CA ARG A 24 -14.35 -35.12 -9.38
C ARG A 24 -15.00 -34.94 -10.74
N ASN A 25 -14.18 -34.73 -11.76
CA ASN A 25 -14.66 -34.68 -13.14
C ASN A 25 -14.84 -36.10 -13.73
N GLU A 26 -15.32 -36.17 -14.97
CA GLU A 26 -15.55 -37.44 -15.69
C GLU A 26 -14.27 -38.29 -15.88
N ALA A 27 -13.09 -37.66 -15.87
CA ALA A 27 -11.79 -38.33 -15.92
C ALA A 27 -11.32 -38.85 -14.54
N GLY A 28 -12.07 -38.59 -13.46
CA GLY A 28 -11.72 -38.98 -12.09
C GLY A 28 -10.71 -38.05 -11.39
N GLU A 29 -10.33 -36.95 -12.04
CA GLU A 29 -9.43 -35.92 -11.49
C GLU A 29 -10.15 -35.07 -10.44
N ARG A 30 -9.39 -34.45 -9.53
CA ARG A 30 -9.91 -33.47 -8.56
C ARG A 30 -10.52 -32.28 -9.31
N HIS A 31 -11.75 -31.90 -8.94
CA HIS A 31 -12.48 -30.80 -9.57
C HIS A 31 -13.42 -30.15 -8.54
N GLY A 32 -13.89 -28.92 -8.79
CA GLY A 32 -14.81 -28.26 -7.86
C GLY A 32 -14.16 -27.97 -6.50
N TYR A 33 -14.94 -27.95 -5.42
CA TYR A 33 -14.39 -27.72 -4.08
C TYR A 33 -13.93 -29.04 -3.46
N GLY A 34 -12.78 -29.02 -2.77
CA GLY A 34 -12.33 -30.20 -2.04
C GLY A 34 -11.19 -29.94 -1.07
N LYS A 35 -10.96 -30.96 -0.24
CA LYS A 35 -9.97 -30.99 0.82
C LYS A 35 -8.99 -32.12 0.57
N ALA A 36 -7.71 -31.80 0.55
CA ALA A 36 -6.63 -32.77 0.42
C ALA A 36 -5.73 -32.76 1.66
N ARG A 37 -5.29 -33.96 2.07
CA ARG A 37 -4.13 -34.15 2.95
C ARG A 37 -2.99 -34.68 2.09
N LEU A 38 -1.93 -33.90 1.95
CA LEU A 38 -0.77 -34.26 1.14
C LEU A 38 0.14 -35.24 1.90
N PRO A 39 0.95 -36.08 1.23
CA PRO A 39 1.81 -37.07 1.89
C PRO A 39 2.85 -36.46 2.83
N ASN A 40 3.31 -35.23 2.55
CA ASN A 40 4.23 -34.48 3.41
C ASN A 40 3.59 -34.05 4.76
N GLY A 41 2.27 -34.15 4.88
CA GLY A 41 1.47 -33.78 6.05
C GLY A 41 0.78 -32.41 5.95
N ASP A 42 0.99 -31.67 4.85
CA ASP A 42 0.27 -30.43 4.56
C ASP A 42 -1.21 -30.70 4.27
N THR A 43 -2.03 -29.66 4.35
CA THR A 43 -3.44 -29.73 3.96
C THR A 43 -3.82 -28.57 3.05
N TYR A 44 -4.59 -28.87 2.00
CA TYR A 44 -5.22 -27.88 1.14
C TYR A 44 -6.73 -28.01 1.21
N GLU A 45 -7.44 -26.89 1.21
CA GLU A 45 -8.89 -26.80 1.27
C GLU A 45 -9.33 -25.65 0.36
N GLY A 46 -9.97 -25.97 -0.77
CA GLY A 46 -10.24 -24.97 -1.81
C GLY A 46 -10.65 -25.58 -3.15
N SER A 47 -10.61 -24.74 -4.18
CA SER A 47 -11.07 -25.08 -5.53
C SER A 47 -10.00 -25.80 -6.37
N TYR A 48 -10.47 -26.76 -7.16
CA TYR A 48 -9.68 -27.59 -8.08
C TYR A 48 -10.24 -27.53 -9.50
N GLU A 49 -9.34 -27.52 -10.48
CA GLU A 49 -9.63 -27.63 -11.91
C GLU A 49 -8.59 -28.57 -12.55
N HIS A 50 -9.05 -29.57 -13.32
CA HIS A 50 -8.20 -30.57 -13.98
C HIS A 50 -7.08 -31.14 -13.08
N GLY A 51 -7.46 -31.60 -11.89
CA GLY A 51 -6.53 -32.17 -10.90
C GLY A 51 -5.66 -31.16 -10.15
N LYS A 52 -5.65 -29.88 -10.53
CA LYS A 52 -4.78 -28.83 -10.00
C LYS A 52 -5.55 -27.83 -9.16
N ARG A 53 -4.90 -27.24 -8.16
CA ARG A 53 -5.44 -26.12 -7.37
C ARG A 53 -5.69 -24.93 -8.31
N HIS A 54 -6.92 -24.44 -8.35
CA HIS A 54 -7.34 -23.31 -9.19
C HIS A 54 -8.52 -22.59 -8.54
N GLY A 55 -8.42 -21.28 -8.34
CA GLY A 55 -9.39 -20.44 -7.67
C GLY A 55 -9.02 -20.23 -6.20
N GLN A 56 -9.98 -19.85 -5.38
CA GLN A 56 -9.75 -19.58 -3.96
C GLN A 56 -9.41 -20.86 -3.20
N GLY A 57 -8.42 -20.79 -2.31
CA GLY A 57 -8.07 -21.90 -1.43
C GLY A 57 -7.17 -21.53 -0.25
N ILE A 58 -7.15 -22.42 0.73
CA ILE A 58 -6.35 -22.33 1.94
C ILE A 58 -5.36 -23.50 1.94
N TYR A 59 -4.07 -23.19 1.93
CA TYR A 59 -3.00 -24.17 2.10
C TYR A 59 -2.37 -23.98 3.48
N LYS A 60 -2.40 -25.02 4.31
CA LYS A 60 -1.84 -25.04 5.67
C LYS A 60 -0.62 -25.98 5.63
N PHE A 61 0.56 -25.39 5.81
CA PHE A 61 1.82 -26.12 5.84
C PHE A 61 2.03 -26.77 7.21
N LYS A 62 2.63 -27.95 7.25
CA LYS A 62 2.99 -28.67 8.47
C LYS A 62 3.93 -27.89 9.39
N ASN A 63 4.73 -26.97 8.83
CA ASN A 63 5.61 -26.07 9.58
C ASN A 63 4.88 -24.91 10.28
N GLY A 64 3.55 -24.81 10.14
CA GLY A 64 2.72 -23.76 10.76
C GLY A 64 2.44 -22.55 9.86
N ALA A 65 3.11 -22.43 8.71
CA ALA A 65 2.77 -21.43 7.71
C ALA A 65 1.38 -21.68 7.12
N ARG A 66 0.74 -20.64 6.59
CA ARG A 66 -0.50 -20.77 5.81
C ARG A 66 -0.59 -19.74 4.70
N TYR A 67 -1.11 -20.16 3.56
CA TYR A 67 -1.55 -19.27 2.48
C TYR A 67 -3.07 -19.32 2.35
N ILE A 68 -3.69 -18.16 2.16
CA ILE A 68 -5.12 -17.97 1.93
C ILE A 68 -5.24 -17.06 0.72
N GLY A 69 -5.75 -17.54 -0.41
CA GLY A 69 -5.86 -16.73 -1.62
C GLY A 69 -6.07 -17.53 -2.89
N GLU A 70 -5.78 -16.90 -4.02
CA GLU A 70 -6.01 -17.48 -5.34
C GLU A 70 -4.88 -18.41 -5.80
N TYR A 71 -5.28 -19.46 -6.52
CA TYR A 71 -4.40 -20.39 -7.20
C TYR A 71 -4.70 -20.40 -8.69
N VAL A 72 -3.68 -20.57 -9.51
CA VAL A 72 -3.79 -20.90 -10.94
C VAL A 72 -2.82 -22.04 -11.22
N LYS A 73 -3.35 -23.21 -11.61
CA LYS A 73 -2.57 -24.40 -12.01
C LYS A 73 -1.49 -24.79 -10.96
N ASN A 74 -1.91 -25.02 -9.72
CA ASN A 74 -1.09 -25.29 -8.53
C ASN A 74 -0.26 -24.11 -7.97
N LYS A 75 -0.13 -22.99 -8.67
CA LYS A 75 0.67 -21.83 -8.24
C LYS A 75 -0.17 -20.77 -7.54
N LYS A 76 0.36 -20.14 -6.48
CA LYS A 76 -0.24 -18.93 -5.88
C LYS A 76 -0.27 -17.80 -6.91
N HIS A 77 -1.42 -17.13 -7.02
CA HIS A 77 -1.71 -16.09 -8.00
C HIS A 77 -2.67 -15.04 -7.41
N GLY A 78 -3.02 -14.01 -8.16
CA GLY A 78 -4.10 -13.07 -7.79
C GLY A 78 -3.87 -12.42 -6.42
N GLN A 79 -4.92 -12.22 -5.65
CA GLN A 79 -4.81 -11.73 -4.27
C GLN A 79 -4.57 -12.89 -3.29
N GLY A 80 -3.69 -12.68 -2.30
CA GLY A 80 -3.49 -13.67 -1.26
C GLY A 80 -2.69 -13.20 -0.04
N THR A 81 -3.02 -13.82 1.09
CA THR A 81 -2.38 -13.62 2.39
C THR A 81 -1.52 -14.84 2.73
N PHE A 82 -0.21 -14.64 2.89
CA PHE A 82 0.71 -15.65 3.41
C PHE A 82 1.15 -15.27 4.83
N ILE A 83 0.96 -16.17 5.78
CA ILE A 83 1.34 -16.02 7.18
C ILE A 83 2.43 -17.03 7.47
N TYR A 84 3.60 -16.53 7.86
CA TYR A 84 4.81 -17.32 8.07
C TYR A 84 4.85 -17.90 9.50
N PRO A 85 5.67 -18.94 9.76
CA PRO A 85 5.75 -19.58 11.09
C PRO A 85 6.29 -18.66 12.19
N ASP A 86 7.03 -17.62 11.83
CA ASP A 86 7.58 -16.60 12.73
C ASP A 86 6.54 -15.54 13.16
N GLY A 87 5.33 -15.58 12.61
CA GLY A 87 4.25 -14.62 12.87
C GLY A 87 4.25 -13.41 11.93
N SER A 88 5.26 -13.25 11.07
CA SER A 88 5.21 -12.27 9.98
C SER A 88 4.11 -12.65 8.97
N ARG A 89 3.65 -11.67 8.19
CA ARG A 89 2.67 -11.95 7.11
C ARG A 89 2.78 -10.99 5.94
N TYR A 90 2.45 -11.49 4.76
CA TYR A 90 2.28 -10.72 3.54
C TYR A 90 0.81 -10.76 3.11
N GLU A 91 0.26 -9.62 2.70
CA GLU A 91 -1.09 -9.42 2.19
C GLU A 91 -0.97 -8.64 0.86
N GLY A 92 -1.30 -9.24 -0.29
CA GLY A 92 -1.19 -8.54 -1.58
C GLY A 92 -1.20 -9.45 -2.79
N GLU A 93 -0.66 -8.94 -3.89
CA GLU A 93 -0.64 -9.61 -5.20
C GLU A 93 0.43 -10.73 -5.30
N TRP A 94 0.06 -11.81 -5.99
CA TRP A 94 0.91 -12.96 -6.26
C TRP A 94 0.93 -13.28 -7.76
N ALA A 95 2.10 -13.68 -8.27
CA ALA A 95 2.26 -14.20 -9.61
C ALA A 95 3.25 -15.38 -9.63
N ASN A 96 2.80 -16.54 -10.08
CA ASN A 96 3.63 -17.75 -10.26
C ASN A 96 4.39 -18.15 -8.98
N ASP A 97 3.68 -18.21 -7.85
CA ASP A 97 4.19 -18.45 -6.49
C ASP A 97 4.98 -17.31 -5.84
N GLN A 98 5.23 -16.22 -6.57
CA GLN A 98 6.04 -15.09 -6.11
C GLN A 98 5.19 -13.89 -5.69
N ARG A 99 5.67 -13.15 -4.67
CA ARG A 99 5.10 -11.83 -4.31
C ARG A 99 5.36 -10.87 -5.48
N HIS A 100 4.31 -10.20 -5.95
CA HIS A 100 4.33 -9.33 -7.13
C HIS A 100 3.39 -8.13 -6.92
N GLY A 101 3.29 -7.20 -7.88
CA GLY A 101 2.30 -6.12 -7.86
C GLY A 101 2.39 -5.25 -6.59
N HIS A 102 1.26 -4.90 -6.00
CA HIS A 102 1.21 -4.18 -4.72
C HIS A 102 0.95 -5.14 -3.55
N GLY A 103 1.61 -4.88 -2.43
CA GLY A 103 1.40 -5.67 -1.22
C GLY A 103 1.97 -5.04 0.04
N MET A 104 1.42 -5.49 1.16
CA MET A 104 1.77 -5.09 2.51
C MET A 104 2.42 -6.26 3.24
N TYR A 105 3.55 -6.01 3.89
CA TYR A 105 4.29 -7.00 4.68
C TYR A 105 4.45 -6.49 6.10
N PHE A 106 4.01 -7.30 7.06
CA PHE A 106 4.16 -7.06 8.50
C PHE A 106 5.27 -7.96 9.02
N TYR A 107 6.32 -7.35 9.56
CA TYR A 107 7.49 -8.04 10.09
C TYR A 107 7.28 -8.45 11.56
N VAL A 108 8.07 -9.42 12.04
CA VAL A 108 8.00 -9.92 13.44
C VAL A 108 8.32 -8.83 14.47
N ASN A 109 9.14 -7.84 14.11
CA ASN A 109 9.43 -6.67 14.95
C ASN A 109 8.33 -5.58 14.89
N ASN A 110 7.16 -5.90 14.32
CA ASN A 110 6.02 -5.00 14.04
C ASN A 110 6.29 -3.91 12.98
N ASP A 111 7.46 -3.85 12.36
CA ASP A 111 7.67 -2.98 11.20
C ASP A 111 6.67 -3.35 10.09
N THR A 112 6.29 -2.39 9.26
CA THR A 112 5.38 -2.61 8.15
C THR A 112 5.94 -2.02 6.87
N TYR A 113 5.95 -2.78 5.78
CA TYR A 113 6.19 -2.27 4.43
C TYR A 113 4.91 -2.31 3.60
N THR A 114 4.61 -1.25 2.87
CA THR A 114 3.50 -1.18 1.91
C THR A 114 4.02 -0.57 0.62
N GLY A 115 3.97 -1.30 -0.49
CA GLY A 115 4.52 -0.83 -1.76
C GLY A 115 4.52 -1.88 -2.86
N GLU A 116 5.31 -1.62 -3.90
CA GLU A 116 5.47 -2.51 -5.05
C GLU A 116 6.42 -3.69 -4.76
N TRP A 117 6.12 -4.84 -5.36
CA TRP A 117 6.86 -6.09 -5.26
C TRP A 117 7.16 -6.66 -6.64
N LEU A 118 8.38 -7.15 -6.81
CA LEU A 118 8.83 -7.84 -8.00
C LEU A 118 9.66 -9.05 -7.60
N ALA A 119 9.22 -10.24 -7.99
CA ALA A 119 9.91 -11.50 -7.76
C ALA A 119 10.41 -11.66 -6.32
N HIS A 120 9.47 -11.69 -5.36
CA HIS A 120 9.71 -11.77 -3.92
C HIS A 120 10.40 -10.55 -3.27
N GLN A 121 10.91 -9.59 -4.04
CA GLN A 121 11.66 -8.43 -3.54
C GLN A 121 10.82 -7.15 -3.56
N ARG A 122 11.10 -6.24 -2.62
CA ARG A 122 10.55 -4.87 -2.64
C ARG A 122 11.13 -4.12 -3.83
N HIS A 123 10.27 -3.44 -4.58
CA HIS A 123 10.60 -2.72 -5.81
C HIS A 123 9.82 -1.40 -5.88
N GLY A 124 10.02 -0.60 -6.93
CA GLY A 124 9.18 0.55 -7.27
C GLY A 124 9.06 1.57 -6.12
N GLN A 125 7.86 2.10 -5.91
CA GLN A 125 7.56 2.94 -4.74
C GLN A 125 7.11 2.10 -3.54
N GLY A 126 7.53 2.51 -2.34
CA GLY A 126 7.06 1.89 -1.11
C GLY A 126 7.33 2.70 0.15
N THR A 127 6.44 2.53 1.12
CA THR A 127 6.54 3.06 2.47
C THR A 127 7.00 1.95 3.42
N TYR A 128 8.00 2.23 4.26
CA TYR A 128 8.42 1.36 5.36
C TYR A 128 8.27 2.12 6.68
N VAL A 129 7.48 1.58 7.60
CA VAL A 129 7.23 2.13 8.94
C VAL A 129 8.06 1.32 9.95
N TYR A 130 8.90 2.03 10.70
CA TYR A 130 9.72 1.47 11.78
C TYR A 130 8.92 1.53 13.08
N ALA A 131 8.48 0.39 13.61
CA ALA A 131 7.59 0.34 14.76
C ALA A 131 8.25 0.86 16.05
N GLU A 132 9.54 0.58 16.25
CA GLU A 132 10.30 1.02 17.43
C GLU A 132 10.42 2.54 17.54
N THR A 133 10.59 3.24 16.42
CA THR A 133 10.86 4.70 16.41
C THR A 133 9.67 5.53 15.95
N GLY A 134 8.62 4.92 15.40
CA GLY A 134 7.53 5.60 14.70
C GLY A 134 7.94 6.30 13.40
N SER A 135 9.20 6.17 12.97
CA SER A 135 9.71 6.79 11.75
C SER A 135 9.16 6.07 10.51
N LYS A 136 9.05 6.77 9.39
CA LYS A 136 8.69 6.17 8.10
C LYS A 136 9.63 6.60 6.98
N TYR A 137 10.09 5.64 6.19
CA TYR A 137 10.74 5.88 4.90
C TYR A 137 9.68 5.80 3.81
N VAL A 138 9.61 6.78 2.93
CA VAL A 138 8.70 6.81 1.77
C VAL A 138 9.53 7.10 0.53
N GLY A 139 9.64 6.15 -0.40
CA GLY A 139 10.39 6.40 -1.62
C GLY A 139 10.66 5.16 -2.46
N THR A 140 11.72 5.23 -3.24
CA THR A 140 12.04 4.23 -4.26
C THR A 140 12.82 3.03 -3.66
N TRP A 141 12.54 1.84 -4.18
CA TRP A 141 13.15 0.57 -3.81
C TRP A 141 13.65 -0.19 -5.04
N ALA A 142 14.83 -0.77 -4.94
CA ALA A 142 15.41 -1.62 -5.97
C ALA A 142 16.01 -2.88 -5.31
N ASN A 143 15.63 -4.06 -5.80
CA ASN A 143 16.14 -5.36 -5.33
C ASN A 143 16.11 -5.51 -3.78
N GLY A 144 15.01 -5.09 -3.16
CA GLY A 144 14.84 -5.12 -1.71
C GLY A 144 15.58 -4.01 -0.92
N GLN A 145 16.35 -3.14 -1.58
CA GLN A 145 17.12 -2.04 -0.98
C GLN A 145 16.46 -0.68 -1.20
N GLN A 146 16.77 0.28 -0.32
CA GLN A 146 16.37 1.68 -0.44
C GLN A 146 17.35 2.39 -1.38
N GLU A 147 16.85 2.83 -2.54
CA GLU A 147 17.66 3.43 -3.61
C GLU A 147 16.84 4.49 -4.36
N GLY A 148 17.44 5.64 -4.66
CA GLY A 148 16.80 6.72 -5.41
C GLY A 148 16.24 7.81 -4.50
N ALA A 149 15.21 8.53 -4.98
CA ALA A 149 14.61 9.62 -4.21
C ALA A 149 13.68 9.08 -3.12
N ALA A 150 13.77 9.65 -1.92
CA ALA A 150 12.91 9.30 -0.79
C ALA A 150 12.81 10.42 0.26
N GLU A 151 11.78 10.28 1.10
CA GLU A 151 11.61 11.01 2.35
C GLU A 151 11.79 10.07 3.55
N LEU A 152 12.63 10.46 4.50
CA LEU A 152 12.69 9.82 5.82
C LEU A 152 12.04 10.77 6.84
N ILE A 153 10.88 10.37 7.34
CA ILE A 153 10.00 11.20 8.16
C ILE A 153 10.06 10.67 9.59
N HIS A 154 10.51 11.53 10.50
CA HIS A 154 10.49 11.33 11.95
C HIS A 154 9.37 12.19 12.57
N LEU A 155 9.22 12.15 13.90
CA LEU A 155 8.11 12.77 14.62
C LEU A 155 7.98 14.30 14.36
N ASN A 156 9.11 15.03 14.39
CA ASN A 156 9.12 16.50 14.33
C ASN A 156 9.87 17.05 13.09
N HIS A 157 10.41 16.18 12.23
CA HIS A 157 11.17 16.58 11.05
C HIS A 157 11.16 15.49 9.98
N ARG A 158 11.38 15.88 8.72
CA ARG A 158 11.64 14.95 7.62
C ARG A 158 12.89 15.33 6.85
N TYR A 159 13.68 14.34 6.47
CA TYR A 159 14.72 14.46 5.47
C TYR A 159 14.13 14.14 4.09
N GLN A 160 14.39 14.99 3.10
CA GLN A 160 14.08 14.76 1.69
C GLN A 160 15.40 14.73 0.91
N GLY A 161 15.67 13.64 0.18
CA GLY A 161 16.93 13.50 -0.55
C GLY A 161 17.05 12.19 -1.33
N LYS A 162 18.28 11.76 -1.58
CA LYS A 162 18.56 10.48 -2.24
C LYS A 162 19.13 9.46 -1.27
N PHE A 163 18.85 8.20 -1.52
CA PHE A 163 19.38 7.06 -0.80
C PHE A 163 20.11 6.12 -1.78
N LEU A 164 21.13 5.44 -1.26
CA LEU A 164 21.86 4.37 -1.94
C LEU A 164 22.22 3.32 -0.89
N ASN A 165 21.80 2.07 -1.09
CA ASN A 165 22.03 0.97 -0.16
C ASN A 165 21.62 1.31 1.29
N LYS A 166 20.45 1.95 1.47
CA LYS A 166 19.92 2.49 2.77
C LYS A 166 20.63 3.72 3.34
N ASN A 167 21.77 4.13 2.79
CA ASN A 167 22.47 5.33 3.26
C ASN A 167 21.97 6.57 2.50
N PRO A 168 21.67 7.70 3.18
CA PRO A 168 21.38 8.96 2.51
C PRO A 168 22.64 9.51 1.82
N VAL A 169 22.49 10.05 0.61
CA VAL A 169 23.60 10.47 -0.27
C VAL A 169 23.30 11.76 -1.03
N GLY A 170 24.33 12.57 -1.23
CA GLY A 170 24.26 13.77 -2.07
C GLY A 170 23.37 14.88 -1.47
N ALA A 171 22.90 15.78 -2.34
CA ALA A 171 22.08 16.91 -1.93
C ALA A 171 20.72 16.47 -1.35
N GLY A 172 20.30 17.13 -0.27
CA GLY A 172 18.98 16.96 0.33
C GLY A 172 18.61 18.15 1.20
N LYS A 173 17.48 18.04 1.89
CA LYS A 173 17.06 19.01 2.91
C LYS A 173 16.33 18.35 4.07
N TYR A 174 16.54 18.89 5.26
CA TYR A 174 15.67 18.68 6.41
C TYR A 174 14.57 19.73 6.42
N VAL A 175 13.32 19.32 6.61
CA VAL A 175 12.17 20.20 6.83
C VAL A 175 11.62 19.92 8.22
N PHE A 176 11.56 20.96 9.05
CA PHE A 176 11.08 20.90 10.42
C PHE A 176 9.60 21.34 10.49
N ASP A 177 8.89 20.83 11.49
CA ASP A 177 7.51 21.21 11.84
C ASP A 177 7.30 22.73 11.98
N ILE A 178 8.27 23.44 12.54
CA ILE A 178 8.29 24.91 12.68
C ILE A 178 8.41 25.69 11.34
N GLY A 179 8.46 25.02 10.20
CA GLY A 179 8.55 25.65 8.87
C GLY A 179 9.96 26.06 8.42
N CYS A 180 10.99 25.76 9.22
CA CYS A 180 12.39 25.91 8.80
C CYS A 180 12.80 24.80 7.83
N GLU A 181 13.63 25.14 6.83
CA GLU A 181 14.33 24.16 5.99
C GLU A 181 15.85 24.29 6.15
N GLN A 182 16.55 23.19 6.42
CA GLN A 182 18.01 23.13 6.34
C GLN A 182 18.45 22.34 5.12
N HIS A 183 19.06 23.03 4.17
CA HIS A 183 19.65 22.47 2.96
C HIS A 183 21.09 22.02 3.25
N GLY A 184 21.52 20.96 2.59
CA GLY A 184 22.86 20.40 2.76
C GLY A 184 23.13 19.23 1.84
N GLU A 185 24.24 18.54 2.10
CA GLU A 185 24.64 17.34 1.37
C GLU A 185 25.11 16.25 2.34
N TYR A 186 24.73 15.00 2.06
CA TYR A 186 25.34 13.82 2.66
C TYR A 186 26.56 13.40 1.83
N ARG A 187 27.68 13.25 2.53
CA ARG A 187 28.90 12.65 1.98
C ARG A 187 29.11 11.31 2.67
N LEU A 188 29.21 10.24 1.89
CA LEU A 188 29.69 8.96 2.38
C LEU A 188 31.17 9.11 2.72
N THR A 189 31.54 8.76 3.95
CA THR A 189 32.94 8.70 4.38
C THR A 189 33.22 7.32 4.93
N ASP A 190 34.26 6.68 4.40
CA ASP A 190 34.78 5.45 4.96
C ASP A 190 35.36 5.75 6.34
N VAL A 191 34.97 4.95 7.34
CA VAL A 191 35.52 5.01 8.71
C VAL A 191 36.26 3.71 8.99
N GLU A 192 37.22 3.78 9.91
CA GLU A 192 38.53 3.15 9.77
C GLU A 192 38.53 1.61 9.77
N ARG A 193 39.54 1.07 9.07
CA ARG A 193 40.02 -0.31 9.19
C ARG A 193 40.21 -0.65 10.67
N GLY A 194 39.39 -1.54 11.21
CA GLY A 194 39.74 -2.25 12.43
C GLY A 194 40.98 -3.09 12.15
N GLU A 195 42.09 -2.73 12.78
CA GLU A 195 43.32 -3.54 12.77
C GLU A 195 43.20 -4.61 13.86
N GLU A 196 42.50 -5.70 13.54
CA GLU A 196 42.63 -6.98 14.23
C GLU A 196 42.52 -8.11 13.18
N GLU A 197 43.27 -9.19 13.41
CA GLU A 197 43.80 -10.06 12.34
C GLU A 197 42.90 -11.28 12.02
N GLU A 198 43.22 -11.93 10.89
CA GLU A 198 42.77 -13.27 10.43
C GLU A 198 41.35 -13.42 9.83
N GLU A 199 41.32 -13.51 8.49
CA GLU A 199 40.44 -14.33 7.65
C GLU A 199 38.90 -14.32 7.85
N GLU A 200 38.28 -13.19 8.22
CA GLU A 200 36.88 -12.91 7.86
C GLU A 200 36.74 -11.62 7.03
N GLU A 201 35.77 -11.57 6.12
CA GLU A 201 35.60 -10.47 5.16
C GLU A 201 35.41 -9.12 5.87
N THR A 202 36.39 -8.22 5.73
CA THR A 202 36.38 -6.92 6.43
C THR A 202 35.23 -6.03 5.94
N LEU A 203 34.11 -6.04 6.67
CA LEU A 203 32.93 -5.23 6.37
C LEU A 203 33.22 -3.74 6.62
N VAL A 204 33.59 -3.03 5.54
CA VAL A 204 33.76 -1.56 5.56
C VAL A 204 32.42 -0.90 5.88
N THR A 205 32.32 -0.31 7.07
CA THR A 205 31.12 0.41 7.50
C THR A 205 31.15 1.85 7.01
N VAL A 206 30.38 2.13 5.96
CA VAL A 206 30.27 3.48 5.38
C VAL A 206 29.39 4.35 6.27
N ILE A 207 29.94 5.44 6.82
CA ILE A 207 29.19 6.35 7.70
C ILE A 207 28.76 7.59 6.90
N PRO A 208 27.44 7.83 6.71
CA PRO A 208 26.94 9.01 6.00
C PRO A 208 27.04 10.26 6.87
N LYS A 209 27.85 11.24 6.46
CA LYS A 209 28.05 12.50 7.18
C LYS A 209 27.29 13.66 6.52
N TRP A 210 26.38 14.29 7.27
CA TRP A 210 25.65 15.48 6.84
C TRP A 210 26.54 16.74 6.89
N LYS A 211 26.43 17.57 5.87
CA LYS A 211 27.04 18.90 5.80
C LYS A 211 25.99 19.93 5.39
N ALA A 212 25.52 20.70 6.36
CA ALA A 212 24.62 21.83 6.11
C ALA A 212 25.29 22.90 5.22
N THR A 213 24.52 23.49 4.32
CA THR A 213 24.98 24.53 3.38
C THR A 213 24.17 25.82 3.45
N LYS A 214 22.86 25.73 3.73
CA LYS A 214 21.96 26.88 3.89
C LYS A 214 20.83 26.55 4.85
N ILE A 215 20.40 27.52 5.64
CA ILE A 215 19.14 27.46 6.40
C ILE A 215 18.20 28.49 5.79
N THR A 216 16.95 28.09 5.55
CA THR A 216 15.85 29.01 5.22
C THR A 216 15.24 29.48 6.53
N GLU A 217 15.24 30.79 6.76
CA GLU A 217 14.67 31.39 7.97
C GLU A 217 13.15 31.21 8.03
N LEU A 218 12.60 31.27 9.25
CA LEU A 218 11.17 31.13 9.53
C LEU A 218 10.34 32.05 8.62
N ALA A 219 9.50 31.46 7.79
CA ALA A 219 8.39 32.17 7.19
C ALA A 219 7.41 32.51 8.31
N LEU A 220 7.57 33.68 8.93
CA LEU A 220 6.60 34.25 9.87
C LEU A 220 5.26 34.33 9.14
N TRP A 221 4.36 33.41 9.46
CA TRP A 221 2.98 33.45 8.99
C TRP A 221 2.32 34.69 9.61
N THR A 222 2.36 35.80 8.88
CA THR A 222 1.50 36.94 9.14
C THR A 222 0.11 36.58 8.63
N PRO A 223 -0.90 36.38 9.50
CA PRO A 223 -2.27 36.35 9.04
C PRO A 223 -2.54 37.69 8.36
N SER A 224 -2.80 37.65 7.06
CA SER A 224 -3.32 38.80 6.33
C SER A 224 -4.68 39.13 6.91
N LEU A 225 -4.72 40.10 7.84
CA LEU A 225 -5.95 40.75 8.25
C LEU A 225 -6.68 41.19 6.97
N PRO A 226 -7.94 40.78 6.75
CA PRO A 226 -8.66 41.23 5.57
C PRO A 226 -8.76 42.75 5.62
N GLU A 227 -8.26 43.41 4.58
CA GLU A 227 -8.31 44.86 4.48
C GLU A 227 -9.76 45.32 4.60
N GLY A 228 -10.03 46.16 5.62
CA GLY A 228 -11.37 46.65 5.87
C GLY A 228 -11.88 47.41 4.65
N GLN A 229 -13.05 47.01 4.15
CA GLN A 229 -13.70 47.68 3.02
C GLN A 229 -13.85 49.19 3.34
N PRO A 230 -13.45 50.09 2.42
CA PRO A 230 -13.71 51.51 2.60
C PRO A 230 -15.23 51.75 2.58
N SER A 231 -15.74 52.32 3.67
CA SER A 231 -17.16 52.65 3.83
C SER A 231 -17.60 53.73 2.85
N ALA A 232 -18.68 53.48 2.11
CA ALA A 232 -19.28 54.44 1.19
C ALA A 232 -20.57 55.03 1.76
N ASP A 233 -20.53 56.31 2.13
CA ASP A 233 -21.66 57.23 2.32
C ASP A 233 -21.06 58.67 2.40
N ALA A 234 -20.98 59.46 1.32
CA ALA A 234 -22.03 60.28 0.67
C ALA A 234 -22.05 61.75 1.20
N PRO A 235 -22.60 62.78 0.50
CA PRO A 235 -22.91 62.94 -0.94
C PRO A 235 -22.47 64.32 -1.56
N GLY A 236 -22.68 64.52 -2.88
CA GLY A 236 -23.07 65.84 -3.45
C GLY A 236 -22.34 66.40 -4.70
N GLN A 237 -23.08 66.51 -5.82
CA GLN A 237 -23.15 67.62 -6.84
C GLN A 237 -21.86 68.28 -7.43
N GLU A 238 -21.79 68.74 -8.70
CA GLU A 238 -22.60 68.63 -9.94
C GLU A 238 -21.75 69.13 -11.14
N GLU A 239 -22.30 69.06 -12.36
CA GLU A 239 -21.87 69.71 -13.64
C GLU A 239 -20.75 69.09 -14.51
N ALA A 240 -21.10 69.03 -15.81
CA ALA A 240 -20.28 68.81 -17.00
C ALA A 240 -20.37 70.12 -17.86
N PRO A 241 -19.97 70.25 -19.16
CA PRO A 241 -19.53 69.25 -20.14
C PRO A 241 -18.39 69.74 -21.08
N ALA A 242 -18.35 69.19 -22.32
CA ALA A 242 -17.58 69.57 -23.52
C ALA A 242 -16.16 68.93 -23.68
N ALA A 243 -15.71 68.54 -24.88
CA ALA A 243 -16.41 68.33 -26.17
C ALA A 243 -15.55 67.49 -27.15
N GLU A 244 -16.24 66.76 -28.04
CA GLU A 244 -15.93 66.38 -29.44
C GLU A 244 -14.51 65.97 -29.89
N GLY A 245 -14.46 64.95 -30.79
CA GLY A 245 -13.26 64.62 -31.56
C GLY A 245 -13.21 63.17 -32.05
N GLY A 246 -14.04 62.80 -33.02
CA GLY A 246 -13.94 61.49 -33.70
C GLY A 246 -13.04 61.53 -34.93
N THR A 247 -12.45 60.38 -35.30
CA THR A 247 -12.14 60.01 -36.70
C THR A 247 -11.94 58.51 -36.83
N GLU A 248 -12.55 57.91 -37.85
CA GLU A 248 -12.44 56.49 -38.22
C GLU A 248 -11.23 56.22 -39.14
N SER A 249 -10.83 54.94 -39.23
CA SER A 249 -10.27 54.33 -40.46
C SER A 249 -10.58 52.82 -40.52
N ARG A 250 -11.39 52.40 -41.52
CA ARG A 250 -11.35 51.06 -42.17
C ARG A 250 -10.00 50.91 -42.94
N GLU A 251 -9.59 49.86 -43.66
CA GLU A 251 -10.14 48.69 -44.40
C GLU A 251 -8.94 47.72 -44.65
N GLU A 252 -9.00 46.43 -45.06
CA GLU A 252 -10.08 45.46 -45.33
C GLU A 252 -9.52 44.00 -45.30
N ALA A 253 -10.45 43.02 -45.34
CA ALA A 253 -10.44 41.75 -46.09
C ALA A 253 -9.27 40.72 -46.14
N GLN A 254 -9.71 39.46 -46.08
CA GLN A 254 -9.06 38.18 -46.42
C GLN A 254 -9.20 37.94 -47.97
N PRO A 255 -9.29 36.72 -48.59
CA PRO A 255 -9.26 35.31 -48.12
C PRO A 255 -8.52 34.29 -49.05
N LEU A 256 -8.63 32.99 -48.69
CA LEU A 256 -8.99 31.81 -49.54
C LEU A 256 -8.38 30.51 -48.93
N THR A 257 -9.18 29.62 -48.31
CA THR A 257 -9.71 28.32 -48.82
C THR A 257 -8.63 27.26 -49.10
N ASP A 258 -8.75 25.99 -48.68
CA ASP A 258 -9.79 24.99 -49.01
C ASP A 258 -9.80 23.85 -47.93
N GLN A 259 -10.94 23.38 -47.40
CA GLN A 259 -11.71 22.15 -47.79
C GLN A 259 -10.91 20.82 -47.80
N SER A 260 -11.43 19.65 -47.37
CA SER A 260 -12.72 19.27 -46.75
C SER A 260 -12.66 17.86 -46.11
N GLU A 261 -13.41 17.69 -45.01
CA GLU A 261 -14.29 16.57 -44.59
C GLU A 261 -14.08 15.10 -45.05
N GLY A 262 -14.39 14.15 -44.15
CA GLY A 262 -14.45 12.71 -44.46
C GLY A 262 -14.72 11.78 -43.26
N GLU A 263 -15.91 11.85 -42.65
CA GLU A 263 -16.44 10.86 -41.69
C GLU A 263 -17.49 9.98 -42.43
N PRO A 264 -17.66 8.68 -42.08
CA PRO A 264 -19.00 8.28 -41.61
C PRO A 264 -19.10 7.07 -40.64
N ASP A 265 -20.12 7.16 -39.80
CA ASP A 265 -21.06 6.14 -39.29
C ASP A 265 -20.62 4.87 -38.53
N PHE A 266 -21.19 4.75 -37.32
CA PHE A 266 -21.40 3.52 -36.55
C PHE A 266 -22.83 2.97 -36.77
N PRO A 267 -23.02 1.65 -36.92
CA PRO A 267 -24.33 1.03 -36.71
C PRO A 267 -24.58 0.74 -35.22
N ARG A 268 -25.79 1.06 -34.74
CA ARG A 268 -26.30 0.67 -33.41
C ARG A 268 -26.87 -0.76 -33.41
N PRO A 269 -26.99 -1.43 -32.25
CA PRO A 269 -27.55 -2.78 -32.17
C PRO A 269 -29.07 -2.80 -32.37
N VAL A 270 -29.58 -3.97 -32.74
CA VAL A 270 -31.00 -4.21 -33.05
C VAL A 270 -31.77 -4.53 -31.76
N GLU A 271 -32.94 -3.93 -31.60
CA GLU A 271 -33.91 -4.24 -30.53
C GLU A 271 -34.86 -5.36 -31.02
N ASP A 272 -35.17 -6.33 -30.17
CA ASP A 272 -36.15 -7.39 -30.42
C ASP A 272 -37.15 -7.43 -29.24
N ASP A 273 -38.40 -7.10 -29.51
CA ASP A 273 -39.50 -7.06 -28.52
C ASP A 273 -40.26 -8.39 -28.52
N GLY A 274 -40.44 -8.98 -27.33
CA GLY A 274 -41.01 -10.33 -27.16
C GLY A 274 -41.70 -10.58 -25.82
N GLU A 275 -42.76 -9.82 -25.52
CA GLU A 275 -43.79 -10.17 -24.52
C GLU A 275 -44.45 -11.54 -24.84
N SER A 276 -45.07 -12.33 -23.95
CA SER A 276 -45.28 -12.38 -22.49
C SER A 276 -45.89 -13.76 -22.12
N LEU A 277 -45.99 -14.09 -20.81
CA LEU A 277 -46.96 -15.00 -20.12
C LEU A 277 -46.31 -15.47 -18.80
N ARG A 278 -46.57 -14.90 -17.60
CA ARG A 278 -47.75 -15.04 -16.70
C ARG A 278 -48.09 -16.46 -16.26
N GLU A 279 -47.70 -16.81 -15.03
CA GLU A 279 -48.53 -17.13 -13.82
C GLU A 279 -47.53 -17.40 -12.66
N GLU A 280 -47.56 -16.71 -11.51
CA GLU A 280 -48.46 -16.91 -10.35
C GLU A 280 -48.43 -18.37 -9.84
N ALA A 281 -48.06 -18.74 -8.60
CA ALA A 281 -47.51 -18.03 -7.42
C ALA A 281 -46.77 -19.12 -6.54
N ALA A 282 -46.38 -19.01 -5.27
CA ALA A 282 -46.61 -18.05 -4.16
C ALA A 282 -45.57 -18.26 -3.01
N ASP A 283 -45.77 -17.50 -1.92
CA ASP A 283 -45.52 -17.82 -0.49
C ASP A 283 -44.19 -17.44 0.21
N SER A 284 -44.35 -16.66 1.30
CA SER A 284 -43.63 -16.66 2.61
C SER A 284 -42.08 -16.62 2.66
N ASP A 285 -41.40 -15.82 3.51
CA ASP A 285 -41.81 -14.72 4.39
C ASP A 285 -40.63 -13.81 4.77
N HIS A 286 -40.99 -12.64 5.31
CA HIS A 286 -40.26 -11.78 6.27
C HIS A 286 -38.93 -12.31 6.90
N GLU A 287 -37.83 -11.53 6.82
CA GLU A 287 -37.37 -10.69 7.94
C GLU A 287 -36.09 -9.89 7.65
N GLU A 288 -36.21 -8.56 7.73
CA GLU A 288 -35.10 -7.63 7.93
C GLU A 288 -34.95 -7.36 9.44
N PHE A 289 -33.87 -7.80 10.08
CA PHE A 289 -33.60 -7.46 11.47
C PHE A 289 -32.23 -6.82 11.71
N ARG A 290 -32.27 -5.52 12.01
CA ARG A 290 -31.21 -4.81 12.72
C ARG A 290 -31.16 -5.29 14.17
N PHE A 291 -29.97 -5.58 14.66
CA PHE A 291 -29.56 -5.30 16.04
C PHE A 291 -28.20 -4.58 15.96
N GLY A 292 -27.87 -3.60 16.80
CA GLY A 292 -28.58 -3.11 17.97
C GLY A 292 -27.55 -2.69 19.02
N SER A 293 -27.15 -1.42 19.00
CA SER A 293 -26.21 -0.85 19.98
C SER A 293 -26.95 -0.43 21.25
N MET A 294 -26.59 -1.03 22.40
CA MET A 294 -26.89 -0.63 23.81
C MET A 294 -26.51 -1.83 24.72
N ASP A 295 -26.06 -1.70 25.97
CA ASP A 295 -25.69 -0.53 26.78
C ASP A 295 -24.68 -0.96 27.89
N GLN A 296 -24.12 -0.01 28.62
CA GLN A 296 -23.16 -0.20 29.70
C GLN A 296 -23.82 -0.77 30.96
N GLY A 297 -23.23 -1.82 31.55
CA GLY A 297 -23.68 -2.43 32.81
C GLY A 297 -22.62 -2.32 33.90
N ASN A 298 -22.60 -1.19 34.62
CA ASN A 298 -21.68 -0.96 35.73
C ASN A 298 -22.11 -1.76 36.98
N VAL A 299 -21.26 -2.64 37.50
CA VAL A 299 -21.50 -3.35 38.77
C VAL A 299 -20.30 -3.17 39.70
N SER A 300 -20.45 -2.24 40.64
CA SER A 300 -19.59 -2.13 41.81
C SER A 300 -19.94 -3.22 42.82
N PHE A 301 -18.94 -3.80 43.49
CA PHE A 301 -19.14 -4.43 44.80
C PHE A 301 -18.00 -4.00 45.72
N GLU A 302 -18.36 -3.58 46.93
CA GLU A 302 -17.48 -2.89 47.87
C GLU A 302 -16.69 -3.84 48.79
N GLU A 303 -15.85 -3.23 49.61
CA GLU A 303 -14.83 -3.81 50.47
C GLU A 303 -15.37 -4.74 51.58
N GLU A 304 -14.51 -5.65 52.06
CA GLU A 304 -14.39 -5.85 53.51
C GLU A 304 -12.91 -5.99 53.93
N GLU A 305 -12.41 -4.98 54.64
CA GLU A 305 -11.08 -4.94 55.25
C GLU A 305 -11.13 -5.53 56.67
N SER A 306 -10.17 -6.39 57.07
CA SER A 306 -9.64 -6.37 58.46
C SER A 306 -8.37 -7.20 58.75
N ARG A 307 -7.27 -6.46 58.93
CA ARG A 307 -6.31 -6.53 60.08
C ARG A 307 -5.40 -7.75 60.32
N GLN A 308 -4.10 -7.49 60.03
CA GLN A 308 -2.97 -7.48 60.98
C GLN A 308 -2.89 -8.51 62.13
N THR A 309 -1.78 -9.26 62.15
CA THR A 309 -0.86 -9.35 63.32
C THR A 309 0.61 -9.46 62.84
N GLY A 310 1.56 -8.96 63.63
CA GLY A 310 3.00 -8.89 63.29
C GLY A 310 3.87 -10.02 63.87
N PRO A 311 5.20 -9.95 63.69
CA PRO A 311 6.16 -11.04 63.97
C PRO A 311 6.72 -11.03 65.40
N PRO A 312 7.30 -12.17 65.82
CA PRO A 312 8.70 -12.22 66.31
C PRO A 312 9.46 -13.47 65.76
N ASP A 313 10.77 -13.68 65.91
CA ASP A 313 11.89 -12.94 66.53
C ASP A 313 13.17 -13.29 65.72
#